data_AF-A0A847KMM9-F1
#
_entry.id   AF-A0A847KMM9-F1
#
_cell.length_a   1.000
_cell.length_b   1.000
_cell.length_c   1.000
_cell.angle_alpha   90.00
_cell.angle_beta   90.00
_cell.angle_gamma   90.00
#
_symmetry.space_group_name_H-M   'P 1'
#
loop_
_entity.id
_entity.type
_entity.pdbx_description
1 polymer ?
#
loop_
_entity_poly.entity_id
_entity_poly.type
_entity_poly.pdbx_seq_one_letter_code
_entity_poly.pdbx_strand_id
1 'polypeptide(L)'
;MSEPNDQWSWDGVHQAPGNVPPGNVPPGAGAYQQPAWQGGQSYGQQLAMGGGSPSPWGTFTYRPGIIPLRPLTFGEFFDGAFRSIQHNPQVMFGLSLLVAVVLGVLEAIIFGPALGDLLAFDPETSAVPVGELGILMAGSLVTGVVGLVATIVLNGLLVTSVSQSVLGRRVSIGAVWTQSRGQLWRLVGLSLLLTLIQVAVITAAVVLVVLLISGAAALGTDSVWVVLLLSLLVVIGAGVLIGFFYVKLALSSPVLMVERARIGTALARSWSLTQGYFWRNLGVIAVASIVTGAISGVASMPIGMVTSALMALGPQFIWFAGALSVLLAALLNALVTPFLAAVTALLYVDIRMRKEGLDVELIRAVGDSL
;
A
#
# COMPACT_ATOMS: atom_id res chain seq x y z
N MET A 1 -35.39 -49.97 -2.49
CA MET A 1 -35.19 -49.05 -1.34
C MET A 1 -34.38 -47.89 -1.88
N SER A 2 -35.01 -47.03 -2.68
CA SER A 2 -35.76 -45.81 -2.28
C SER A 2 -34.84 -44.60 -2.17
N GLU A 3 -34.59 -43.94 -3.30
CA GLU A 3 -34.42 -42.48 -3.37
C GLU A 3 -35.78 -41.81 -3.05
N PRO A 4 -35.77 -40.54 -2.63
CA PRO A 4 -36.41 -39.56 -3.50
C PRO A 4 -35.66 -38.23 -3.65
N ASN A 5 -35.78 -37.79 -4.90
CA ASN A 5 -35.62 -36.48 -5.52
C ASN A 5 -36.49 -35.40 -4.86
N ASP A 6 -35.93 -34.23 -4.53
CA ASP A 6 -36.71 -33.01 -4.24
C ASP A 6 -36.15 -31.82 -5.02
N GLN A 7 -36.85 -31.55 -6.13
CA GLN A 7 -36.73 -30.36 -6.98
C GLN A 7 -37.39 -29.18 -6.28
N TRP A 8 -36.68 -28.05 -6.18
CA TRP A 8 -37.25 -26.78 -5.73
C TRP A 8 -37.93 -26.07 -6.90
N SER A 9 -39.27 -26.10 -6.95
CA SER A 9 -40.10 -25.31 -7.86
C SER A 9 -40.71 -24.10 -7.12
N TRP A 10 -40.58 -22.93 -7.73
CA TRP A 10 -41.16 -21.66 -7.29
C TRP A 10 -42.58 -21.48 -7.83
N ASP A 11 -43.58 -21.50 -6.94
CA ASP A 11 -44.94 -20.94 -7.11
C ASP A 11 -45.16 -20.06 -5.86
N GLY A 12 -45.59 -18.80 -5.85
CA GLY A 12 -46.31 -17.98 -6.81
C GLY A 12 -47.41 -17.26 -6.00
N VAL A 13 -47.25 -15.96 -5.68
CA VAL A 13 -48.38 -15.10 -5.23
C VAL A 13 -48.13 -13.66 -5.69
N HIS A 14 -48.76 -13.29 -6.81
CA HIS A 14 -49.07 -11.91 -7.14
C HIS A 14 -50.48 -11.60 -6.61
N GLN A 15 -50.62 -10.64 -5.70
CA GLN A 15 -51.93 -10.09 -5.28
C GLN A 15 -52.18 -8.76 -5.98
N ALA A 16 -53.32 -8.67 -6.68
CA ALA A 16 -53.85 -7.46 -7.29
C ALA A 16 -54.59 -6.59 -6.24
N PRO A 17 -54.60 -5.25 -6.36
CA PRO A 17 -55.32 -4.38 -5.43
C PRO A 17 -56.81 -4.24 -5.78
N GLY A 18 -57.67 -4.51 -4.80
CA GLY A 18 -59.12 -4.37 -4.88
C GLY A 18 -59.63 -2.99 -4.41
N ASN A 19 -60.60 -2.45 -5.15
CA ASN A 19 -61.38 -1.24 -4.88
C ASN A 19 -62.26 -1.33 -3.62
N VAL A 20 -62.36 -0.24 -2.86
CA VAL A 20 -63.39 -0.02 -1.81
C VAL A 20 -64.17 1.28 -2.09
N PRO A 21 -65.51 1.30 -1.99
CA PRO A 21 -66.36 2.45 -2.38
C PRO A 21 -66.64 3.45 -1.21
N PRO A 22 -67.10 4.68 -1.49
CA PRO A 22 -67.33 5.71 -0.46
C PRO A 22 -68.77 5.69 0.07
N GLY A 23 -68.95 5.87 1.39
CA GLY A 23 -70.26 5.93 2.05
C GLY A 23 -70.36 7.04 3.10
N ASN A 24 -71.35 7.92 2.94
CA ASN A 24 -71.73 9.06 3.78
C ASN A 24 -72.57 8.68 5.00
N VAL A 25 -72.46 9.44 6.10
CA VAL A 25 -73.47 9.58 7.19
C VAL A 25 -73.32 10.97 7.89
N PRO A 26 -74.36 11.53 8.56
CA PRO A 26 -74.89 12.91 8.37
C PRO A 26 -74.71 13.88 9.58
N PRO A 27 -75.22 15.14 9.53
CA PRO A 27 -74.78 16.27 10.37
C PRO A 27 -75.69 16.67 11.58
N GLY A 28 -75.05 17.28 12.60
CA GLY A 28 -75.66 18.12 13.68
C GLY A 28 -75.77 17.43 15.06
N ALA A 29 -75.49 18.03 16.23
CA ALA A 29 -75.14 19.40 16.65
C ALA A 29 -74.58 19.41 18.11
N GLY A 30 -73.82 20.45 18.49
CA GLY A 30 -73.59 20.91 19.89
C GLY A 30 -72.31 20.44 20.58
N ALA A 31 -71.16 21.11 20.41
CA ALA A 31 -70.66 22.23 21.21
C ALA A 31 -70.20 21.90 22.66
N TYR A 32 -68.90 21.62 22.83
CA TYR A 32 -68.07 22.16 23.92
C TYR A 32 -66.63 22.37 23.40
N GLN A 33 -66.12 23.59 23.60
CA GLN A 33 -64.78 24.04 23.23
C GLN A 33 -63.75 23.45 24.19
N GLN A 34 -62.63 22.93 23.68
CA GLN A 34 -61.36 22.82 24.44
C GLN A 34 -60.16 23.20 23.56
N PRO A 35 -59.12 23.86 24.12
CA PRO A 35 -58.06 24.50 23.33
C PRO A 35 -56.97 23.52 22.88
N ALA A 36 -56.33 23.88 21.76
CA ALA A 36 -55.27 23.13 21.09
C ALA A 36 -54.04 22.89 21.98
N TRP A 37 -53.66 21.62 22.13
CA TRP A 37 -52.34 21.20 22.59
C TRP A 37 -51.49 20.79 21.38
N GLN A 38 -50.61 21.69 20.96
CA GLN A 38 -49.44 21.37 20.13
C GLN A 38 -48.47 20.53 20.99
N GLY A 39 -48.23 19.29 20.56
CA GLY A 39 -47.30 18.39 21.23
C GLY A 39 -45.84 18.80 21.04
N GLY A 40 -45.06 18.62 22.10
CA GLY A 40 -43.61 18.40 22.02
C GLY A 40 -42.72 19.52 22.55
N GLN A 41 -42.73 19.76 23.86
CA GLN A 41 -41.72 20.56 24.56
C GLN A 41 -40.33 19.88 24.54
N SER A 42 -39.36 20.65 24.01
CA SER A 42 -38.00 20.92 24.52
C SER A 42 -37.18 19.79 25.18
N TYR A 43 -35.96 19.57 24.68
CA TYR A 43 -34.75 19.78 25.48
C TYR A 43 -33.56 20.03 24.55
N GLY A 44 -33.11 21.29 24.50
CA GLY A 44 -31.75 21.62 24.10
C GLY A 44 -30.81 21.40 25.28
N GLN A 45 -29.52 21.35 24.95
CA GLN A 45 -28.31 21.44 25.78
C GLN A 45 -27.61 20.16 26.28
N GLN A 46 -26.29 20.19 26.01
CA GLN A 46 -25.15 19.55 26.70
C GLN A 46 -24.97 18.01 26.50
N LEU A 47 -23.82 17.44 26.11
CA LEU A 47 -22.41 17.85 26.12
C LEU A 47 -21.61 17.18 24.98
N ALA A 48 -20.90 18.01 24.23
CA ALA A 48 -19.68 17.63 23.53
C ALA A 48 -18.48 17.82 24.48
N MET A 49 -17.65 16.80 24.63
CA MET A 49 -16.24 16.95 25.03
C MET A 49 -15.38 16.08 24.12
N GLY A 50 -14.65 16.75 23.22
CA GLY A 50 -13.79 16.12 22.22
C GLY A 50 -13.64 16.90 20.91
N GLY A 51 -13.60 18.24 20.97
CA GLY A 51 -13.02 19.15 19.97
C GLY A 51 -13.32 18.91 18.48
N GLY A 52 -14.52 19.30 18.03
CA GLY A 52 -14.85 19.42 16.61
C GLY A 52 -16.36 19.49 16.39
N SER A 53 -16.86 20.66 15.99
CA SER A 53 -18.29 20.97 15.84
C SER A 53 -19.08 19.93 15.01
N PRO A 54 -20.16 19.32 15.54
CA PRO A 54 -20.99 18.38 14.79
C PRO A 54 -22.02 19.12 13.93
N SER A 55 -22.01 18.86 12.62
CA SER A 55 -23.01 19.37 11.68
C SER A 55 -24.38 18.74 11.94
N PRO A 56 -25.50 19.50 11.95
CA PRO A 56 -26.86 19.01 12.26
C PRO A 56 -27.46 18.06 11.22
N TRP A 57 -26.84 17.92 10.05
CA TRP A 57 -27.13 16.86 9.08
C TRP A 57 -26.07 15.78 9.25
N GLY A 58 -26.16 15.05 10.37
CA GLY A 58 -25.29 13.92 10.65
C GLY A 58 -25.49 12.87 9.57
N THR A 59 -24.58 12.80 8.59
CA THR A 59 -24.46 11.61 7.74
C THR A 59 -24.09 10.47 8.66
N PHE A 60 -25.08 9.64 9.04
CA PHE A 60 -24.87 8.35 9.67
C PHE A 60 -23.90 7.57 8.79
N THR A 61 -22.61 7.63 9.13
CA THR A 61 -21.58 6.97 8.34
C THR A 61 -21.57 5.53 8.81
N TYR A 62 -22.28 4.68 8.08
CA TYR A 62 -22.33 3.26 8.34
C TYR A 62 -20.91 2.69 8.21
N ARG A 63 -20.39 2.12 9.31
CA ARG A 63 -19.04 1.54 9.42
C ARG A 63 -19.15 0.04 9.69
N PRO A 64 -19.45 -0.78 8.69
CA PRO A 64 -19.40 -2.24 8.86
C PRO A 64 -17.95 -2.74 8.99
N GLY A 65 -16.94 -1.90 8.67
CA GLY A 65 -15.50 -2.15 8.82
C GLY A 65 -14.72 -0.99 9.44
N ILE A 66 -13.39 -1.05 9.34
CA ILE A 66 -12.44 -0.11 10.00
C ILE A 66 -12.49 1.31 9.41
N ILE A 67 -13.08 1.47 8.21
CA ILE A 67 -13.02 2.67 7.37
C ILE A 67 -14.43 3.07 6.95
N PRO A 68 -14.75 4.38 6.89
CA PRO A 68 -16.07 4.85 6.48
C PRO A 68 -16.37 4.49 5.01
N LEU A 69 -17.61 4.10 4.72
CA LEU A 69 -18.12 3.85 3.36
C LEU A 69 -18.39 5.16 2.61
N ARG A 70 -17.37 6.01 2.50
CA ARG A 70 -17.40 7.26 1.74
C ARG A 70 -16.00 7.57 1.22
N PRO A 71 -15.89 8.41 0.17
CA PRO A 71 -14.59 8.86 -0.31
C PRO A 71 -13.77 9.48 0.82
N LEU A 72 -12.53 9.01 1.00
CA LEU A 72 -11.71 9.32 2.17
C LEU A 72 -11.15 10.74 2.12
N THR A 73 -11.09 11.39 3.27
CA THR A 73 -10.33 12.63 3.46
C THR A 73 -8.85 12.34 3.71
N PHE A 74 -7.98 13.34 3.56
CA PHE A 74 -6.53 13.15 3.68
C PHE A 74 -6.10 12.59 5.04
N GLY A 75 -6.67 13.07 6.15
CA GLY A 75 -6.37 12.54 7.49
C GLY A 75 -6.88 11.11 7.72
N GLU A 76 -8.07 10.79 7.18
CA GLU A 76 -8.67 9.45 7.28
C GLU A 76 -7.84 8.37 6.54
N PHE A 77 -7.02 8.73 5.55
CA PHE A 77 -6.10 7.79 4.89
C PHE A 77 -5.05 7.23 5.85
N PHE A 78 -4.38 8.11 6.60
CA PHE A 78 -3.29 7.73 7.48
C PHE A 78 -3.83 7.02 8.72
N ASP A 79 -4.90 7.54 9.32
CA ASP A 79 -5.59 6.87 10.42
C ASP A 79 -6.13 5.50 9.99
N GLY A 80 -6.70 5.40 8.79
CA GLY A 80 -7.17 4.14 8.22
C GLY A 80 -6.04 3.14 8.02
N ALA A 81 -4.87 3.59 7.54
CA ALA A 81 -3.70 2.74 7.36
C ALA A 81 -3.20 2.20 8.70
N PHE A 82 -3.03 3.04 9.73
CA PHE A 82 -2.62 2.58 11.07
C PHE A 82 -3.64 1.62 11.69
N ARG A 83 -4.94 1.92 11.59
CA ARG A 83 -5.99 1.03 12.11
C ARG A 83 -6.05 -0.30 11.37
N SER A 84 -5.76 -0.31 10.07
CA SER A 84 -5.70 -1.56 9.29
C SER A 84 -4.59 -2.49 9.79
N ILE A 85 -3.43 -1.92 10.14
CA ILE A 85 -2.31 -2.66 10.73
C ILE A 85 -2.69 -3.22 12.11
N GLN A 86 -3.36 -2.41 12.94
CA GLN A 86 -3.79 -2.81 14.28
C GLN A 86 -4.89 -3.88 14.28
N HIS A 87 -5.70 -3.97 13.22
CA HIS A 87 -6.81 -4.94 13.16
C HIS A 87 -6.34 -6.38 12.94
N ASN A 88 -5.22 -6.59 12.25
CA ASN A 88 -4.64 -7.92 12.03
C ASN A 88 -3.10 -7.90 11.96
N PRO A 89 -2.42 -7.61 13.09
CA PRO A 89 -0.97 -7.41 13.11
C PRO A 89 -0.20 -8.69 12.78
N GLN A 90 -0.76 -9.87 13.10
CA GLN A 90 -0.12 -11.15 12.81
C GLN A 90 0.00 -11.40 11.30
N VAL A 91 -1.01 -11.04 10.51
CA VAL A 91 -0.94 -11.21 9.05
C VAL A 91 -0.08 -10.13 8.41
N MET A 92 -0.15 -8.90 8.91
CA MET A 92 0.60 -7.76 8.39
C MET A 92 2.11 -7.88 8.66
N PHE A 93 2.49 -8.23 9.89
CA PHE A 93 3.89 -8.34 10.29
C PHE A 93 4.43 -9.75 10.26
N GLY A 94 3.63 -10.78 10.54
CA GLY A 94 4.15 -12.15 10.70
C GLY A 94 4.79 -12.68 9.42
N LEU A 95 4.13 -12.54 8.27
CA LEU A 95 4.70 -12.96 6.98
C LEU A 95 5.89 -12.08 6.57
N SER A 96 5.75 -10.75 6.73
CA SER A 96 6.79 -9.78 6.39
C SER A 96 8.07 -10.00 7.20
N LEU A 97 7.94 -10.22 8.52
CA LEU A 97 9.05 -10.52 9.42
C LEU A 97 9.65 -11.88 9.14
N LEU A 98 8.85 -12.92 8.87
CA LEU A 98 9.38 -14.24 8.52
C LEU A 98 10.27 -14.13 7.28
N VAL A 99 9.76 -13.48 6.23
CA VAL A 99 10.53 -13.27 4.99
C VAL A 99 11.76 -12.41 5.26
N ALA A 100 11.66 -11.32 6.02
CA ALA A 100 12.81 -10.49 6.35
C ALA A 100 13.86 -11.19 7.22
N VAL A 101 13.48 -12.09 8.13
CA VAL A 101 14.44 -12.91 8.88
C VAL A 101 15.16 -13.86 7.94
N VAL A 102 14.43 -14.59 7.08
CA VAL A 102 15.03 -15.54 6.13
C VAL A 102 15.98 -14.83 5.17
N LEU A 103 15.53 -13.74 4.55
CA LEU A 103 16.35 -12.95 3.63
C LEU A 103 17.49 -12.24 4.35
N GLY A 104 17.22 -11.62 5.50
CA GLY A 104 18.23 -10.91 6.27
C GLY A 104 19.34 -11.84 6.76
N VAL A 105 19.01 -13.09 7.13
CA VAL A 105 20.02 -14.11 7.46
C VAL A 105 20.82 -14.51 6.23
N LEU A 106 20.16 -14.73 5.09
CA LEU A 106 20.83 -15.04 3.83
C LEU A 106 21.81 -13.92 3.42
N GLU A 107 21.35 -12.68 3.47
CA GLU A 107 22.15 -11.49 3.17
C GLU A 107 23.27 -11.31 4.20
N ALA A 108 23.01 -11.52 5.49
CA ALA A 108 24.03 -11.45 6.53
C ALA A 108 25.15 -12.48 6.33
N ILE A 109 24.82 -13.70 5.89
CA ILE A 109 25.80 -14.76 5.59
C ILE A 109 26.63 -14.40 4.34
N ILE A 110 26.00 -13.86 3.31
CA ILE A 110 26.65 -13.55 2.03
C ILE A 110 27.51 -12.28 2.13
N PHE A 111 26.94 -11.20 2.67
CA PHE A 111 27.57 -9.88 2.68
C PHE A 111 28.36 -9.59 3.94
N GLY A 112 28.02 -10.19 5.08
CA GLY A 112 28.66 -9.91 6.36
C GLY A 112 30.19 -10.05 6.32
N PRO A 113 30.74 -11.20 5.87
CA PRO A 113 32.19 -11.40 5.74
C PRO A 113 32.83 -10.39 4.78
N ALA A 114 32.28 -10.26 3.56
CA ALA A 114 32.86 -9.41 2.52
C ALA A 114 32.81 -7.91 2.87
N LEU A 115 31.73 -7.43 3.51
CA LEU A 115 31.69 -6.08 4.08
C LEU A 115 32.71 -5.91 5.21
N GLY A 116 32.90 -6.95 6.03
CA GLY A 116 33.90 -6.98 7.09
C GLY A 116 35.31 -6.74 6.55
N ASP A 117 35.70 -7.51 5.55
CA ASP A 117 37.04 -7.46 4.97
C ASP A 117 37.26 -6.16 4.17
N LEU A 118 36.24 -5.63 3.49
CA LEU A 118 36.32 -4.34 2.84
C LEU A 118 36.46 -3.17 3.81
N LEU A 119 35.78 -3.20 4.96
CA LEU A 119 35.87 -2.15 5.96
C LEU A 119 37.20 -2.20 6.73
N ALA A 120 37.82 -3.38 6.79
CA ALA A 120 39.17 -3.57 7.33
C ALA A 120 40.29 -3.29 6.29
N PHE A 121 39.93 -2.98 5.04
CA PHE A 121 40.89 -2.78 3.96
C PHE A 121 41.77 -1.55 4.21
N ASP A 122 43.08 -1.78 4.22
CA ASP A 122 44.09 -0.74 4.29
C ASP A 122 44.86 -0.68 2.95
N PRO A 123 44.72 0.41 2.17
CA PRO A 123 45.35 0.54 0.85
C PRO A 123 46.88 0.66 0.92
N GLU A 124 47.46 0.94 2.09
CA GLU A 124 48.91 1.07 2.25
C GLU A 124 49.59 -0.29 2.47
N THR A 125 48.87 -1.27 3.00
CA THR A 125 49.43 -2.56 3.46
C THR A 125 48.88 -3.78 2.74
N SER A 126 47.74 -3.66 2.07
CA SER A 126 47.02 -4.79 1.49
C SER A 126 46.78 -4.66 -0.01
N ALA A 127 46.87 -5.78 -0.73
CA ALA A 127 46.38 -5.83 -2.11
C ALA A 127 44.86 -5.63 -2.14
N VAL A 128 44.34 -5.01 -3.20
CA VAL A 128 42.90 -4.81 -3.37
C VAL A 128 42.17 -6.16 -3.26
N PRO A 129 41.15 -6.30 -2.39
CA PRO A 129 40.44 -7.55 -2.15
C PRO A 129 39.43 -7.82 -3.29
N VAL A 130 39.94 -8.12 -4.50
CA VAL A 130 39.12 -8.37 -5.70
C VAL A 130 38.18 -9.57 -5.52
N GLY A 131 38.57 -10.57 -4.71
CA GLY A 131 37.72 -11.70 -4.36
C GLY A 131 36.46 -11.28 -3.61
N GLU A 132 36.60 -10.41 -2.59
CA GLU A 132 35.47 -9.89 -1.82
C GLU A 132 34.58 -9.00 -2.67
N LEU A 133 35.16 -8.17 -3.54
CA LEU A 133 34.38 -7.41 -4.53
C LEU A 133 33.59 -8.35 -5.45
N GLY A 134 34.17 -9.47 -5.88
CA GLY A 134 33.48 -10.51 -6.64
C GLY A 134 32.32 -11.16 -5.87
N ILE A 135 32.52 -11.47 -4.59
CA ILE A 135 31.48 -12.02 -3.70
C ILE A 135 30.35 -11.01 -3.49
N LEU A 136 30.65 -9.73 -3.27
CA LEU A 136 29.63 -8.68 -3.14
C LEU A 136 28.84 -8.50 -4.44
N MET A 137 29.51 -8.55 -5.59
CA MET A 137 28.83 -8.43 -6.89
C MET A 137 27.96 -9.65 -7.19
N ALA A 138 28.50 -10.87 -7.10
CA ALA A 138 27.72 -12.09 -7.32
C ALA A 138 26.60 -12.24 -6.28
N GLY A 139 26.91 -11.96 -5.02
CA GLY A 139 25.97 -11.92 -3.90
C GLY A 139 24.84 -10.94 -4.17
N SER A 140 25.13 -9.71 -4.61
CA SER A 140 24.12 -8.68 -4.93
C SER A 140 23.18 -9.09 -6.06
N LEU A 141 23.66 -9.85 -7.05
CA LEU A 141 22.80 -10.39 -8.10
C LEU A 141 21.86 -11.47 -7.55
N VAL A 142 22.40 -12.41 -6.78
CA VAL A 142 21.61 -13.52 -6.20
C VAL A 142 20.58 -12.99 -5.21
N THR A 143 21.01 -12.23 -4.19
CA THR A 143 20.10 -11.66 -3.18
C THR A 143 19.20 -10.59 -3.77
N GLY A 144 19.66 -9.83 -4.77
CA GLY A 144 18.83 -8.87 -5.49
C GLY A 144 17.66 -9.55 -6.20
N VAL A 145 17.89 -10.67 -6.87
CA VAL A 145 16.81 -11.45 -7.53
C VAL A 145 15.88 -12.08 -6.50
N VAL A 146 16.42 -12.73 -5.46
CA VAL A 146 15.62 -13.39 -4.41
C VAL A 146 14.79 -12.37 -3.63
N GLY A 147 15.41 -11.27 -3.22
CA GLY A 147 14.79 -10.14 -2.52
C GLY A 147 13.71 -9.49 -3.38
N LEU A 148 13.97 -9.27 -4.67
CA LEU A 148 12.97 -8.76 -5.62
C LEU A 148 11.75 -9.67 -5.66
N VAL A 149 11.93 -10.98 -5.84
CA VAL A 149 10.79 -11.93 -5.88
C VAL A 149 10.02 -11.91 -4.56
N ALA A 150 10.73 -11.91 -3.44
CA ALA A 150 10.12 -11.92 -2.12
C ALA A 150 9.33 -10.63 -1.83
N THR A 151 9.89 -9.45 -2.12
CA THR A 151 9.21 -8.16 -1.98
C THR A 151 7.96 -8.09 -2.84
N ILE A 152 8.00 -8.62 -4.06
CA ILE A 152 6.84 -8.66 -4.95
C ILE A 152 5.72 -9.52 -4.37
N VAL A 153 6.06 -10.73 -3.92
CA VAL A 153 5.11 -11.66 -3.34
C VAL A 153 4.50 -11.06 -2.05
N LEU A 154 5.34 -10.49 -1.18
CA LEU A 154 4.90 -9.80 0.03
C LEU A 154 3.94 -8.65 -0.28
N ASN A 155 4.33 -7.71 -1.16
CA ASN A 155 3.49 -6.57 -1.51
C ASN A 155 2.14 -7.02 -2.10
N GLY A 156 2.16 -8.04 -2.96
CA GLY A 156 0.94 -8.64 -3.51
C GLY A 156 0.03 -9.17 -2.41
N LEU A 157 0.54 -10.05 -1.54
CA LEU A 157 -0.21 -10.67 -0.45
C LEU A 157 -0.73 -9.64 0.58
N LEU A 158 0.08 -8.64 0.91
CA LEU A 158 -0.30 -7.56 1.84
C LEU A 158 -1.43 -6.72 1.24
N VAL A 159 -1.36 -6.34 -0.04
CA VAL A 159 -2.43 -5.59 -0.71
C VAL A 159 -3.74 -6.39 -0.72
N THR A 160 -3.72 -7.69 -1.03
CA THR A 160 -4.93 -8.54 -0.98
C THR A 160 -5.47 -8.63 0.45
N SER A 161 -4.60 -8.81 1.44
CA SER A 161 -4.98 -8.90 2.85
C SER A 161 -5.58 -7.60 3.39
N VAL A 162 -4.99 -6.45 3.06
CA VAL A 162 -5.56 -5.14 3.44
C VAL A 162 -6.90 -4.95 2.75
N SER A 163 -7.02 -5.24 1.45
CA SER A 163 -8.31 -5.11 0.75
C SER A 163 -9.43 -5.93 1.41
N GLN A 164 -9.14 -7.12 1.93
CA GLN A 164 -10.11 -7.94 2.68
C GLN A 164 -10.38 -7.38 4.08
N SER A 165 -9.36 -6.84 4.75
CA SER A 165 -9.48 -6.22 6.08
C SER A 165 -10.32 -4.95 6.05
N VAL A 166 -10.22 -4.17 4.97
CA VAL A 166 -11.07 -2.99 4.71
C VAL A 166 -12.53 -3.39 4.59
N LEU A 167 -12.82 -4.57 4.03
CA LEU A 167 -14.16 -5.15 3.91
C LEU A 167 -14.62 -5.88 5.20
N GLY A 168 -13.90 -5.73 6.32
CA GLY A 168 -14.27 -6.31 7.61
C GLY A 168 -14.02 -7.82 7.77
N ARG A 169 -13.39 -8.47 6.79
CA ARG A 169 -13.10 -9.91 6.84
C ARG A 169 -11.72 -10.17 7.44
N ARG A 170 -11.66 -10.97 8.51
CA ARG A 170 -10.40 -11.51 9.05
C ARG A 170 -10.02 -12.78 8.30
N VAL A 171 -8.95 -12.72 7.50
CA VAL A 171 -8.47 -13.86 6.72
C VAL A 171 -7.14 -14.36 7.30
N SER A 172 -6.99 -15.67 7.46
CA SER A 172 -5.75 -16.30 7.94
C SER A 172 -4.67 -16.30 6.85
N ILE A 173 -3.39 -16.38 7.25
CA ILE A 173 -2.24 -16.39 6.30
C ILE A 173 -2.40 -17.51 5.26
N GLY A 174 -2.81 -18.71 5.67
CA GLY A 174 -3.01 -19.84 4.77
C GLY A 174 -4.16 -19.65 3.76
N ALA A 175 -5.23 -18.95 4.17
CA ALA A 175 -6.34 -18.63 3.27
C ALA A 175 -5.94 -17.56 2.23
N VAL A 176 -5.20 -16.52 2.65
CA VAL A 176 -4.64 -15.50 1.71
C VAL A 176 -3.69 -16.15 0.70
N TRP A 177 -2.82 -17.06 1.17
CA TRP A 177 -1.91 -17.82 0.30
C TRP A 177 -2.66 -18.67 -0.72
N THR A 178 -3.64 -19.47 -0.28
CA THR A 178 -4.40 -20.37 -1.15
C THR A 178 -5.18 -19.60 -2.22
N GLN A 179 -5.71 -18.43 -1.87
CA GLN A 179 -6.43 -17.56 -2.79
C GLN A 179 -5.49 -16.86 -3.80
N SER A 180 -4.30 -16.47 -3.37
CA SER A 180 -3.38 -15.66 -4.18
C SER A 180 -2.40 -16.49 -5.03
N ARG A 181 -2.10 -17.74 -4.63
CA ARG A 181 -1.06 -18.59 -5.26
C ARG A 181 -1.19 -18.74 -6.78
N GLY A 182 -2.42 -18.81 -7.29
CA GLY A 182 -2.68 -18.97 -8.73
C GLY A 182 -2.35 -17.73 -9.56
N GLN A 183 -2.20 -16.57 -8.91
CA GLN A 183 -1.92 -15.30 -9.55
C GLN A 183 -0.52 -14.75 -9.21
N LEU A 184 0.22 -15.39 -8.30
CA LEU A 184 1.56 -14.96 -7.91
C LEU A 184 2.51 -14.84 -9.11
N TRP A 185 2.46 -15.76 -10.06
CA TRP A 185 3.28 -15.66 -11.27
C TRP A 185 2.96 -14.43 -12.12
N ARG A 186 1.69 -14.02 -12.16
CA ARG A 186 1.27 -12.81 -12.86
C ARG A 186 1.67 -11.55 -12.10
N LEU A 187 1.69 -11.59 -10.76
CA LEU A 187 2.26 -10.51 -9.94
C LEU A 187 3.76 -10.38 -10.12
N VAL A 188 4.49 -11.51 -10.10
CA VAL A 188 5.93 -11.55 -10.38
C VAL A 188 6.19 -10.96 -11.76
N GLY A 189 5.44 -11.36 -12.78
CA GLY A 189 5.54 -10.78 -14.13
C GLY A 189 5.21 -9.27 -14.18
N LEU A 190 4.13 -8.84 -13.55
CA LEU A 190 3.75 -7.42 -13.48
C LEU A 190 4.84 -6.59 -12.79
N SER A 191 5.28 -7.01 -11.61
CA SER A 191 6.26 -6.27 -10.85
C SER A 191 7.64 -6.30 -11.49
N LEU A 192 8.04 -7.43 -12.11
CA LEU A 192 9.26 -7.50 -12.91
C LEU A 192 9.20 -6.48 -14.06
N LEU A 193 8.06 -6.38 -14.75
CA LEU A 193 7.86 -5.38 -15.80
C LEU A 193 7.98 -3.94 -15.26
N LEU A 194 7.36 -3.64 -14.11
CA LEU A 194 7.45 -2.32 -13.48
C LEU A 194 8.88 -1.99 -13.05
N THR A 195 9.60 -2.96 -12.46
CA THR A 195 11.01 -2.80 -12.09
C THR A 195 11.89 -2.61 -13.31
N LEU A 196 11.68 -3.37 -14.39
CA LEU A 196 12.43 -3.23 -15.64
C LEU A 196 12.22 -1.84 -16.27
N ILE A 197 11.02 -1.27 -16.19
CA ILE A 197 10.77 0.10 -16.63
C ILE A 197 11.59 1.09 -15.81
N GLN A 198 11.62 0.94 -14.48
CA GLN A 198 12.43 1.82 -13.62
C GLN A 198 13.93 1.68 -13.88
N VAL A 199 14.44 0.44 -13.98
CA VAL A 199 15.84 0.16 -14.29
C VAL A 199 16.19 0.74 -15.66
N ALA A 200 15.35 0.56 -16.69
CA ALA A 200 15.60 1.12 -18.01
C ALA A 200 15.71 2.66 -17.98
N VAL A 201 14.83 3.34 -17.24
CA VAL A 201 14.89 4.80 -17.07
C VAL A 201 16.17 5.23 -16.35
N ILE A 202 16.54 4.54 -15.27
CA ILE A 202 17.77 4.83 -14.51
C ILE A 202 19.00 4.59 -15.38
N THR A 203 19.08 3.44 -16.07
CA THR A 203 20.19 3.11 -16.97
C THR A 203 20.30 4.12 -18.10
N ALA A 204 19.20 4.51 -18.73
CA ALA A 204 19.21 5.54 -19.76
C ALA A 204 19.71 6.90 -19.22
N ALA A 205 19.27 7.29 -18.02
CA ALA A 205 19.73 8.52 -17.38
C ALA A 205 21.23 8.47 -17.05
N VAL A 206 21.72 7.37 -16.47
CA VAL A 206 23.14 7.19 -16.15
C VAL A 206 23.99 7.21 -17.41
N VAL A 207 23.59 6.48 -18.46
CA VAL A 207 24.29 6.49 -19.76
C VAL A 207 24.34 7.90 -20.32
N LEU A 208 23.22 8.63 -20.30
CA LEU A 208 23.17 10.01 -20.79
C LEU A 208 24.09 10.93 -19.97
N VAL A 209 24.11 10.82 -18.64
CA VAL A 209 25.02 11.61 -17.79
C VAL A 209 26.49 11.29 -18.10
N VAL A 210 26.85 10.01 -18.24
CA VAL A 210 28.21 9.59 -18.58
C VAL A 210 28.61 10.11 -19.96
N LEU A 211 27.72 10.06 -20.94
CA LEU A 211 27.95 10.63 -22.28
C LEU A 211 28.13 12.15 -22.25
N LEU A 212 27.36 12.87 -21.42
CA LEU A 212 27.52 14.32 -21.25
C LEU A 212 28.88 14.67 -20.65
N ILE A 213 29.30 13.96 -19.61
CA ILE A 213 30.59 14.20 -18.94
C ILE A 213 31.76 13.86 -19.87
N SER A 214 31.73 12.66 -20.48
CA SER A 214 32.80 12.22 -21.40
C SER A 214 32.87 13.07 -22.67
N GLY A 215 31.73 13.46 -23.25
CA GLY A 215 31.66 14.34 -24.41
C GLY A 215 32.21 15.74 -24.14
N ALA A 216 31.88 16.32 -22.98
CA ALA A 216 32.41 17.62 -22.59
C ALA A 216 33.94 17.60 -22.38
N ALA A 217 34.46 16.52 -21.79
CA ALA A 217 35.90 16.31 -21.65
C ALA A 217 36.59 16.17 -23.02
N ALA A 218 36.01 15.41 -23.96
CA ALA A 218 36.54 15.23 -25.30
C ALA A 218 36.57 16.53 -26.13
N LEU A 219 35.59 17.42 -25.91
CA LEU A 219 35.50 18.72 -26.57
C LEU A 219 36.36 19.81 -25.89
N GLY A 220 37.04 19.50 -24.79
CA GLY A 220 37.86 20.48 -24.04
C GLY A 220 37.03 21.64 -23.48
N THR A 221 35.80 21.38 -23.05
CA THR A 221 34.90 22.44 -22.56
C THR A 221 35.27 22.89 -21.15
N ASP A 222 35.67 24.17 -20.99
CA ASP A 222 35.97 24.76 -19.66
C ASP A 222 34.72 25.01 -18.80
N SER A 223 33.53 24.92 -19.40
CA SER A 223 32.25 25.23 -18.75
C SER A 223 31.70 24.04 -17.95
N VAL A 224 32.39 23.66 -16.87
CA VAL A 224 31.98 22.59 -15.95
C VAL A 224 30.54 22.79 -15.45
N TRP A 225 30.14 24.04 -15.19
CA TRP A 225 28.81 24.39 -14.72
C TRP A 225 27.68 23.99 -15.68
N VAL A 226 27.92 24.05 -17.00
CA VAL A 226 26.93 23.66 -18.00
C VAL A 226 26.74 22.15 -17.98
N VAL A 227 27.83 21.38 -17.91
CA VAL A 227 27.77 19.92 -17.82
C VAL A 227 27.02 19.49 -16.57
N LEU A 228 27.36 20.08 -15.42
CA LEU A 228 26.69 19.80 -14.15
C LEU A 228 25.19 20.12 -14.19
N LEU A 229 24.80 21.27 -14.76
CA LEU A 229 23.41 21.65 -14.91
C LEU A 229 22.64 20.66 -15.80
N LEU A 230 23.22 20.26 -16.94
CA LEU A 230 22.59 19.30 -17.84
C LEU A 230 22.48 17.92 -17.19
N SER A 231 23.51 17.43 -16.51
CA SER A 231 23.46 16.18 -15.76
C SER A 231 22.40 16.22 -14.67
N LEU A 232 22.29 17.32 -13.94
CA LEU A 232 21.25 17.50 -12.92
C LEU A 232 19.84 17.47 -13.53
N LEU A 233 19.63 18.14 -14.68
CA LEU A 233 18.36 18.12 -15.40
C LEU A 233 17.98 16.71 -15.86
N VAL A 234 18.95 15.91 -16.32
CA VAL A 234 18.74 14.50 -16.68
C VAL A 234 18.29 13.69 -15.46
N VAL A 235 18.95 13.85 -14.32
CA VAL A 235 18.60 13.15 -13.08
C VAL A 235 17.21 13.55 -12.59
N ILE A 236 16.89 14.84 -12.58
CA ILE A 236 15.56 15.35 -12.21
C ILE A 236 14.50 14.81 -13.17
N GLY A 237 14.75 14.88 -14.48
CA GLY A 237 13.84 14.37 -15.51
C GLY A 237 13.55 12.87 -15.33
N ALA A 238 14.58 12.07 -15.06
CA ALA A 238 14.44 10.65 -14.74
C ALA A 238 13.59 10.43 -13.47
N GLY A 239 13.85 11.19 -12.41
CA GLY A 239 13.06 11.15 -11.18
C GLY A 239 11.58 11.49 -11.41
N VAL A 240 11.30 12.53 -12.20
CA VAL A 240 9.93 12.91 -12.58
C VAL A 240 9.25 11.81 -13.38
N LEU A 241 9.94 11.20 -14.35
CA LEU A 241 9.40 10.09 -15.13
C LEU A 241 9.08 8.87 -14.25
N ILE A 242 9.99 8.50 -13.35
CA ILE A 242 9.77 7.40 -12.40
C ILE A 242 8.56 7.70 -11.51
N GLY A 243 8.49 8.89 -10.91
CA GLY A 243 7.37 9.31 -10.08
C GLY A 243 6.05 9.30 -10.85
N PHE A 244 6.05 9.77 -12.09
CA PHE A 244 4.87 9.76 -12.96
C PHE A 244 4.37 8.34 -13.21
N PHE A 245 5.24 7.41 -13.63
CA PHE A 245 4.86 6.02 -13.86
C PHE A 245 4.46 5.32 -12.56
N TYR A 246 5.13 5.60 -11.45
CA TYR A 246 4.80 5.04 -10.14
C TYR A 246 3.35 5.38 -9.75
N VAL A 247 2.96 6.65 -9.84
CA VAL A 247 1.59 7.08 -9.52
C VAL A 247 0.56 6.51 -10.50
N LYS A 248 0.88 6.50 -11.81
CA LYS A 248 -0.02 5.97 -12.84
C LYS A 248 -0.28 4.47 -12.72
N LEU A 249 0.72 3.73 -12.24
CA LEU A 249 0.70 2.27 -12.19
C LEU A 249 0.56 1.72 -10.76
N ALA A 250 0.42 2.59 -9.75
CA ALA A 250 0.27 2.22 -8.34
C ALA A 250 -0.91 1.24 -8.08
N LEU A 251 -1.98 1.34 -8.88
CA LEU A 251 -3.17 0.50 -8.71
C LEU A 251 -3.12 -0.80 -9.54
N SER A 252 -2.04 -1.05 -10.28
CA SER A 252 -1.94 -2.23 -11.16
C SER A 252 -1.94 -3.53 -10.35
N SER A 253 -1.26 -3.55 -9.20
CA SER A 253 -1.22 -4.72 -8.29
C SER A 253 -2.60 -5.05 -7.70
N PRO A 254 -3.33 -4.10 -7.06
CA PRO A 254 -4.67 -4.39 -6.55
C PRO A 254 -5.67 -4.76 -7.66
N VAL A 255 -5.59 -4.14 -8.85
CA VAL A 255 -6.44 -4.53 -9.99
C VAL A 255 -6.16 -5.98 -10.42
N LEU A 256 -4.88 -6.36 -10.55
CA LEU A 256 -4.51 -7.72 -10.97
C LEU A 256 -5.00 -8.78 -9.97
N MET A 257 -4.87 -8.52 -8.67
CA MET A 257 -5.32 -9.42 -7.61
C MET A 257 -6.85 -9.47 -7.48
N VAL A 258 -7.47 -8.30 -7.32
CA VAL A 258 -8.89 -8.19 -6.97
C VAL A 258 -9.78 -8.45 -8.19
N GLU A 259 -9.44 -7.87 -9.35
CA GLU A 259 -10.23 -8.04 -10.58
C GLU A 259 -9.80 -9.28 -11.40
N ARG A 260 -8.79 -10.02 -10.93
CA ARG A 260 -8.19 -11.18 -11.63
C ARG A 260 -7.76 -10.87 -13.07
N ALA A 261 -7.43 -9.61 -13.35
CA ALA A 261 -7.12 -9.12 -14.67
C ALA A 261 -5.80 -9.68 -15.23
N ARG A 262 -5.61 -9.61 -16.55
CA ARG A 262 -4.30 -9.85 -17.20
C ARG A 262 -3.41 -8.63 -17.00
N ILE A 263 -2.08 -8.79 -17.10
CA ILE A 263 -1.08 -7.72 -16.87
C ILE A 263 -1.41 -6.45 -17.67
N GLY A 264 -1.60 -6.56 -18.99
CA GLY A 264 -1.91 -5.40 -19.84
C GLY A 264 -3.24 -4.71 -19.46
N THR A 265 -4.28 -5.50 -19.17
CA THR A 265 -5.57 -4.98 -18.71
C THR A 265 -5.44 -4.28 -17.37
N ALA A 266 -4.64 -4.82 -16.44
CA ALA A 266 -4.40 -4.21 -15.14
C ALA A 266 -3.67 -2.86 -15.25
N LEU A 267 -2.67 -2.76 -16.13
CA LEU A 267 -1.97 -1.50 -16.41
C LEU A 267 -2.90 -0.44 -17.01
N ALA A 268 -3.66 -0.82 -18.05
CA ALA A 268 -4.61 0.09 -18.70
C ALA A 268 -5.71 0.55 -17.73
N ARG A 269 -6.22 -0.37 -16.90
CA ARG A 269 -7.20 -0.05 -15.87
C ARG A 269 -6.60 0.89 -14.82
N SER A 270 -5.41 0.61 -14.28
CA SER A 270 -4.71 1.51 -13.35
C SER A 270 -4.55 2.92 -13.94
N TRP A 271 -4.19 3.02 -15.22
CA TRP A 271 -4.06 4.30 -15.91
C TRP A 271 -5.38 5.06 -15.97
N SER A 272 -6.47 4.38 -16.33
CA SER A 272 -7.82 4.95 -16.39
C SER A 272 -8.30 5.40 -15.01
N LEU A 273 -8.03 4.63 -13.95
CA LEU A 273 -8.42 4.93 -12.57
C LEU A 273 -7.66 6.14 -12.02
N THR A 274 -6.37 6.27 -12.31
CA THR A 274 -5.53 7.39 -11.84
C THR A 274 -5.73 8.68 -12.64
N GLN A 275 -6.36 8.62 -13.82
CA GLN A 275 -6.68 9.81 -14.63
C GLN A 275 -7.67 10.74 -13.89
N GLY A 276 -7.38 12.04 -13.83
CA GLY A 276 -8.20 13.02 -13.10
C GLY A 276 -7.93 13.11 -11.59
N TYR A 277 -7.22 12.13 -11.00
CA TYR A 277 -6.84 12.12 -9.57
C TYR A 277 -5.32 12.05 -9.34
N PHE A 278 -4.52 12.34 -10.37
CA PHE A 278 -3.06 12.21 -10.33
C PHE A 278 -2.43 12.96 -9.16
N TRP A 279 -2.72 14.25 -8.99
CA TRP A 279 -2.12 15.08 -7.94
C TRP A 279 -2.52 14.65 -6.53
N ARG A 280 -3.75 14.20 -6.35
CA ARG A 280 -4.22 13.65 -5.08
C ARG A 280 -3.46 12.36 -4.75
N ASN A 281 -3.36 11.45 -5.70
CA ASN A 281 -2.63 10.19 -5.52
C ASN A 281 -1.14 10.44 -5.26
N LEU A 282 -0.53 11.34 -6.03
CA LEU A 282 0.84 11.77 -5.83
C LEU A 282 1.02 12.33 -4.41
N GLY A 283 0.14 13.21 -3.95
CA GLY A 283 0.22 13.78 -2.60
C GLY A 283 0.12 12.75 -1.49
N VAL A 284 -0.84 11.82 -1.57
CA VAL A 284 -1.00 10.74 -0.58
C VAL A 284 0.22 9.81 -0.58
N ILE A 285 0.67 9.39 -1.76
CA ILE A 285 1.88 8.55 -1.90
C ILE A 285 3.10 9.29 -1.38
N ALA A 286 3.31 10.54 -1.76
CA ALA A 286 4.46 11.33 -1.35
C ALA A 286 4.50 11.51 0.16
N VAL A 287 3.38 11.83 0.80
CA VAL A 287 3.33 11.95 2.26
C VAL A 287 3.56 10.60 2.93
N ALA A 288 2.96 9.52 2.44
CA ALA A 288 3.23 8.18 2.95
C ALA A 288 4.73 7.83 2.84
N SER A 289 5.35 8.11 1.69
CA SER A 289 6.78 7.91 1.46
C SER A 289 7.64 8.76 2.39
N ILE A 290 7.30 10.04 2.62
CA ILE A 290 8.02 10.92 3.55
C ILE A 290 7.92 10.39 4.99
N VAL A 291 6.72 10.00 5.43
CA VAL A 291 6.50 9.45 6.78
C VAL A 291 7.30 8.16 6.96
N THR A 292 7.23 7.23 6.01
CA THR A 292 8.00 5.98 6.09
C THR A 292 9.49 6.21 5.99
N GLY A 293 9.93 7.18 5.17
CA GLY A 293 11.33 7.54 5.03
C GLY A 293 11.88 8.14 6.31
N ALA A 294 11.12 9.01 6.99
CA ALA A 294 11.47 9.56 8.29
C ALA A 294 11.57 8.46 9.36
N ILE A 295 10.59 7.55 9.42
CA ILE A 295 10.60 6.41 10.35
C ILE A 295 11.84 5.54 10.10
N SER A 296 12.10 5.15 8.85
CA SER A 296 13.28 4.35 8.49
C SER A 296 14.58 5.08 8.81
N GLY A 297 14.66 6.38 8.54
CA GLY A 297 15.85 7.19 8.81
C GLY A 297 16.16 7.24 10.31
N VAL A 298 15.17 7.58 11.14
CA VAL A 298 15.33 7.62 12.60
C VAL A 298 15.63 6.23 13.16
N ALA A 299 14.94 5.19 12.69
CA ALA A 299 15.16 3.82 13.14
C ALA A 299 16.51 3.24 12.67
N SER A 300 17.10 3.76 11.59
CA SER A 300 18.42 3.35 11.12
C SER A 300 19.57 3.92 11.97
N MET A 301 19.36 5.04 12.66
CA MET A 301 20.38 5.65 13.53
C MET A 301 20.89 4.70 14.62
N PRO A 302 20.04 4.08 15.47
CA PRO A 302 20.52 3.15 16.49
C PRO A 302 21.19 1.91 15.88
N ILE A 303 20.71 1.43 14.72
CA ILE A 303 21.37 0.34 13.99
C ILE A 303 22.80 0.75 13.64
N GLY A 304 22.99 1.91 13.03
CA GLY A 304 24.31 2.45 12.69
C GLY A 304 25.22 2.62 13.91
N MET A 305 24.69 3.13 15.03
CA MET A 305 25.44 3.27 16.29
C MET A 305 25.91 1.93 16.83
N VAL A 306 25.01 0.94 16.94
CA VAL A 306 25.34 -0.42 17.41
C VAL A 306 26.39 -1.07 16.50
N THR A 307 26.19 -0.98 15.18
CA THR A 307 27.14 -1.51 14.21
C THR A 307 28.51 -0.84 14.35
N SER A 308 28.58 0.49 14.45
CA SER A 308 29.85 1.21 14.63
C SER A 308 30.55 0.90 15.95
N ALA A 309 29.80 0.78 17.04
CA ALA A 309 30.34 0.46 18.36
C ALA A 309 30.95 -0.95 18.37
N LEU A 310 30.30 -1.89 17.68
CA LEU A 310 30.78 -3.25 17.53
C LEU A 310 32.06 -3.32 16.70
N MET A 311 32.16 -2.56 15.60
CA MET A 311 33.41 -2.45 14.82
C MET A 311 34.56 -1.88 15.66
N ALA A 312 34.28 -0.93 16.56
CA ALA A 312 35.29 -0.32 17.41
C ALA A 312 35.87 -1.27 18.48
N LEU A 313 35.25 -2.43 18.73
CA LEU A 313 35.77 -3.44 19.67
C LEU A 313 36.95 -4.25 19.09
N GLY A 314 37.20 -4.16 17.79
CA GLY A 314 38.36 -4.75 17.13
C GLY A 314 38.05 -5.39 15.77
N PRO A 315 39.08 -5.68 14.95
CA PRO A 315 38.93 -6.21 13.59
C PRO A 315 38.10 -7.51 13.52
N GLN A 316 38.17 -8.35 14.55
CA GLN A 316 37.44 -9.60 14.64
C GLN A 316 35.90 -9.44 14.70
N PHE A 317 35.39 -8.23 14.95
CA PHE A 317 33.97 -7.94 15.05
C PHE A 317 33.37 -7.29 13.79
N ILE A 318 34.19 -6.90 12.81
CA ILE A 318 33.72 -6.10 11.66
C ILE A 318 32.75 -6.93 10.79
N TRP A 319 33.04 -8.20 10.51
CA TRP A 319 32.13 -9.08 9.76
C TRP A 319 30.79 -9.28 10.49
N PHE A 320 30.83 -9.45 11.82
CA PHE A 320 29.63 -9.64 12.65
C PHE A 320 28.80 -8.35 12.70
N ALA A 321 29.46 -7.19 12.77
CA ALA A 321 28.81 -5.89 12.69
C ALA A 321 28.10 -5.70 11.35
N GLY A 322 28.76 -6.03 10.23
CA GLY A 322 28.16 -5.98 8.88
C GLY A 322 26.94 -6.90 8.77
N ALA A 323 27.08 -8.16 9.16
CA ALA A 323 26.00 -9.15 9.18
C ALA A 323 24.80 -8.67 10.01
N LEU A 324 25.05 -8.16 11.22
CA LEU A 324 24.01 -7.62 12.11
C LEU A 324 23.32 -6.39 11.50
N SER A 325 24.08 -5.49 10.87
CA SER A 325 23.55 -4.29 10.22
C SER A 325 22.55 -4.64 9.13
N VAL A 326 22.92 -5.58 8.26
CA VAL A 326 22.08 -6.08 7.16
C VAL A 326 20.80 -6.72 7.69
N LEU A 327 20.91 -7.60 8.69
CA LEU A 327 19.75 -8.24 9.31
C LEU A 327 18.78 -7.21 9.93
N LEU A 328 19.31 -6.25 10.69
CA LEU A 328 18.50 -5.20 11.33
C LEU A 328 17.83 -4.30 10.29
N ALA A 329 18.51 -3.99 9.19
CA ALA A 329 17.94 -3.23 8.08
C ALA A 329 16.78 -3.99 7.38
N ALA A 330 16.94 -5.30 7.15
CA ALA A 330 15.88 -6.15 6.60
C ALA A 330 14.65 -6.20 7.52
N LEU A 331 14.87 -6.36 8.83
CA LEU A 331 13.79 -6.34 9.83
C LEU A 331 13.06 -5.00 9.86
N LEU A 332 13.80 -3.88 9.82
CA LEU A 332 13.23 -2.55 9.74
C LEU A 332 12.35 -2.40 8.48
N ASN A 333 12.82 -2.88 7.33
CA ASN A 333 12.06 -2.83 6.10
C ASN A 333 10.74 -3.62 6.18
N ALA A 334 10.76 -4.80 6.80
CA ALA A 334 9.55 -5.60 7.04
C ALA A 334 8.53 -4.94 7.96
N LEU A 335 8.97 -4.06 8.87
CA LEU A 335 8.07 -3.29 9.74
C LEU A 335 7.42 -2.11 8.99
N VAL A 336 8.09 -1.55 7.99
CA VAL A 336 7.60 -0.37 7.26
C VAL A 336 6.71 -0.77 6.08
N THR A 337 7.00 -1.89 5.43
CA THR A 337 6.31 -2.35 4.21
C THR A 337 4.78 -2.47 4.35
N PRO A 338 4.21 -3.04 5.44
CA PRO A 338 2.75 -3.16 5.58
C PRO A 338 2.01 -1.83 5.56
N PHE A 339 2.64 -0.75 6.02
CA PHE A 339 2.04 0.58 5.99
C PHE A 339 1.86 1.10 4.56
N LEU A 340 2.87 0.97 3.70
CA LEU A 340 2.74 1.38 2.29
C LEU A 340 1.73 0.52 1.54
N ALA A 341 1.70 -0.79 1.82
CA ALA A 341 0.70 -1.69 1.26
C ALA A 341 -0.71 -1.26 1.69
N ALA A 342 -0.88 -0.86 2.94
CA ALA A 342 -2.17 -0.38 3.45
C ALA A 342 -2.62 0.92 2.76
N VAL A 343 -1.74 1.91 2.65
CA VAL A 343 -2.04 3.16 1.93
C VAL A 343 -2.42 2.88 0.48
N THR A 344 -1.71 1.99 -0.20
CA THR A 344 -1.99 1.65 -1.61
C THR A 344 -3.34 0.94 -1.77
N ALA A 345 -3.69 0.03 -0.86
CA ALA A 345 -4.99 -0.62 -0.87
C ALA A 345 -6.14 0.38 -0.59
N LEU A 346 -5.95 1.32 0.33
CA LEU A 346 -6.92 2.39 0.59
C LEU A 346 -7.10 3.32 -0.60
N LEU A 347 -6.02 3.66 -1.32
CA LEU A 347 -6.09 4.45 -2.54
C LEU A 347 -6.93 3.76 -3.61
N TYR A 348 -6.77 2.44 -3.76
CA TYR A 348 -7.58 1.65 -4.69
C TYR A 348 -9.07 1.71 -4.32
N VAL A 349 -9.42 1.50 -3.06
CA VAL A 349 -10.81 1.54 -2.60
C VAL A 349 -11.41 2.95 -2.72
N ASP A 350 -10.67 4.00 -2.34
CA ASP A 350 -11.12 5.40 -2.47
C ASP A 350 -11.41 5.78 -3.92
N ILE A 351 -10.55 5.40 -4.86
CA ILE A 351 -10.75 5.74 -6.27
C ILE A 351 -11.95 5.00 -6.86
N ARG A 352 -12.17 3.73 -6.49
CA ARG A 352 -13.37 2.99 -6.92
C ARG A 352 -14.64 3.58 -6.31
N MET A 353 -14.63 4.03 -5.06
CA MET A 353 -15.76 4.79 -4.50
C MET A 353 -16.04 6.07 -5.30
N ARG A 354 -15.00 6.85 -5.63
CA ARG A 354 -15.15 8.12 -6.36
C ARG A 354 -15.59 7.98 -7.81
N LYS A 355 -15.13 6.94 -8.51
CA LYS A 355 -15.36 6.77 -9.95
C LYS A 355 -16.48 5.79 -10.29
N GLU A 356 -16.68 4.78 -9.44
CA GLU A 356 -17.55 3.64 -9.75
C GLU A 356 -18.75 3.56 -8.80
N GLY A 357 -18.82 4.39 -7.74
CA GLY A 357 -19.95 4.39 -6.80
C GLY A 357 -20.00 3.13 -5.93
N LEU A 358 -18.85 2.52 -5.64
CA LEU A 358 -18.73 1.31 -4.81
C LEU A 358 -19.38 1.48 -3.41
N ASP A 359 -19.45 2.71 -2.90
CA ASP A 359 -20.14 3.05 -1.65
C ASP A 359 -21.65 2.75 -1.72
N VAL A 360 -22.29 2.98 -2.87
CA VAL A 360 -23.72 2.69 -3.09
C VAL A 360 -23.99 1.19 -3.11
N GLU A 361 -23.11 0.40 -3.75
CA GLU A 361 -23.22 -1.06 -3.79
C GLU A 361 -22.97 -1.69 -2.40
N LEU A 362 -21.99 -1.19 -1.65
CA LEU A 362 -21.68 -1.66 -0.30
C LEU A 362 -22.82 -1.35 0.69
N ILE A 363 -23.47 -0.19 0.57
CA ILE A 363 -24.63 0.16 1.41
C ILE A 363 -25.83 -0.75 1.09
N ARG A 364 -26.08 -1.06 -0.19
CA ARG A 364 -27.16 -1.99 -0.61
C ARG A 364 -26.93 -3.41 -0.11
N ALA A 365 -25.72 -3.95 -0.30
CA ALA A 365 -25.38 -5.32 0.09
C ALA A 365 -25.49 -5.57 1.60
N VAL A 366 -25.29 -4.54 2.44
CA VAL A 366 -25.50 -4.68 3.89
C VAL A 366 -26.98 -4.47 4.27
N GLY A 367 -27.70 -3.59 3.56
CA GLY A 367 -29.14 -3.41 3.75
C GLY A 367 -29.95 -4.68 3.50
N ASP A 368 -29.53 -5.54 2.56
CA ASP A 368 -30.18 -6.82 2.25
C ASP A 368 -29.83 -7.96 3.23
N SER A 369 -28.89 -7.73 4.17
CA SER A 369 -28.42 -8.72 5.16
C SER A 369 -29.00 -8.53 6.57
N LEU A 370 -29.88 -7.52 6.74
CA LEU A 370 -30.67 -7.23 7.93
C LEU A 370 -32.13 -7.59 7.65
#